data_AF-U7D5Y5-F1
#
_entry.id   AF-U7D5Y5-F1
#
_cell.length_a   1.000
_cell.length_b   1.000
_cell.length_c   1.000
_cell.angle_alpha   90.00
_cell.angle_beta   90.00
_cell.angle_gamma   90.00
#
_symmetry.space_group_name_H-M   'P 1'
#
loop_
_entity.id
_entity.type
_entity.pdbx_description
1 polymer ?
#
loop_
_entity_poly.entity_id
_entity_poly.type
_entity_poly.pdbx_seq_one_letter_code
_entity_poly.pdbx_strand_id
1 'polypeptide(L)'
;MKYAMIILLFLGINSVFAYGHEWIYDYDYSDYLPPSQDPPGGLSPEEVPMFITIGFDDNSRSGIDTVGSRPTEYDYPEGMLWALKYFRTLTNPEGEGNAATYDGTPVRVAFYNTSYYASGYNGDNPALIRRIWNELYEDGHEIGNHTHTHSENLQSADAAQWREEVQTCNEWMTKPLAPDSLALWQQAESDEFGSGIPQEHIIGFRTPFLAYGGPLFPTLKEEGLIYDCTIEEGNYWEHDGRNFRWPYTLDYGSPGHEEGWSGNPDNPDFFEVPAVPGFWQLPNHVAMIPSAEEAKKYGIDYSISEVIADNISWVSPDTEKITMFDYNLWAQAGLNNEEVLAIMKFTFDRRMEGNRAPLMIGAHSEYFHHDKDGSCENASDTRGRQKVFEDFLEYALSHPEVRVVRPIDIISWMRNPVPLEGDFETSVSQESFRESGSISAEVVSEGFHINHGASLPTTRINISLYTVQGRRITQDVVDVQSGSFMWNPDISLTPGAYILQINGTPHRVNIQ
;
A
#
# COMPACT_ATOMS: atom_id res chain seq x y z
N MET A 1 -0.09 65.69 -29.74
CA MET A 1 0.16 65.31 -28.34
C MET A 1 -0.75 64.17 -27.95
N LYS A 2 -0.22 62.94 -27.90
CA LYS A 2 -0.73 61.81 -27.12
C LYS A 2 0.45 60.85 -26.98
N TYR A 3 0.89 60.66 -25.74
CA TYR A 3 1.99 59.79 -25.35
C TYR A 3 1.55 58.33 -25.55
N ALA A 4 2.37 57.56 -26.26
CA ALA A 4 2.29 56.10 -26.26
C ALA A 4 3.06 55.60 -25.03
N MET A 5 2.34 55.01 -24.08
CA MET A 5 2.89 54.36 -22.89
C MET A 5 3.04 52.88 -23.24
N ILE A 6 4.28 52.41 -23.24
CA ILE A 6 4.65 51.00 -23.41
C ILE A 6 4.16 50.25 -22.15
N ILE A 7 3.21 49.35 -22.30
CA ILE A 7 2.82 48.38 -21.28
C ILE A 7 3.73 47.16 -21.47
N LEU A 8 4.71 47.01 -20.58
CA LEU A 8 5.41 45.75 -20.36
C LEU A 8 4.44 44.79 -19.66
N LEU A 9 3.91 43.82 -20.41
CA LEU A 9 3.28 42.63 -19.85
C LEU A 9 4.38 41.75 -19.27
N PHE A 10 4.58 41.82 -17.95
CA PHE A 10 5.17 40.72 -17.20
C PHE A 10 4.14 39.59 -17.18
N LEU A 11 4.23 38.66 -18.13
CA LEU A 11 3.69 37.31 -17.95
C LEU A 11 4.60 36.63 -16.94
N GLY A 12 4.27 36.76 -15.66
CA GLY A 12 4.83 35.93 -14.60
C GLY A 12 4.50 34.48 -14.93
N ILE A 13 5.54 33.72 -15.26
CA ILE A 13 5.51 32.26 -15.26
C ILE A 13 5.28 31.88 -13.80
N ASN A 14 4.02 31.62 -13.43
CA ASN A 14 3.73 30.84 -12.23
C ASN A 14 4.06 29.39 -12.59
N SER A 15 5.35 29.04 -12.52
CA SER A 15 5.78 27.67 -12.31
C SER A 15 5.47 27.33 -10.86
N VAL A 16 4.20 27.03 -10.58
CA VAL A 16 3.84 26.22 -9.42
C VAL A 16 4.26 24.81 -9.81
N PHE A 17 5.27 24.26 -9.13
CA PHE A 17 5.54 22.83 -9.17
C PHE A 17 4.29 22.13 -8.66
N ALA A 18 3.42 21.72 -9.58
CA ALA A 18 2.38 20.77 -9.27
C ALA A 18 3.10 19.42 -9.05
N TYR A 19 3.25 19.01 -7.80
CA TYR A 19 3.43 17.61 -7.44
C TYR A 19 2.14 16.90 -7.87
N GLY A 20 2.06 16.57 -9.15
CA GLY A 20 0.91 15.90 -9.74
C GLY A 20 0.84 14.48 -9.20
N HIS A 21 -0.29 14.14 -8.60
CA HIS A 21 -0.65 12.77 -8.30
C HIS A 21 -0.67 11.98 -9.62
N GLU A 22 0.39 11.22 -9.91
CA GLU A 22 0.34 10.22 -10.98
C GLU A 22 -0.51 9.06 -10.47
N TRP A 23 -1.81 9.14 -10.69
CA TRP A 23 -2.69 7.99 -10.55
C TRP A 23 -2.43 7.02 -11.71
N ILE A 24 -2.41 5.72 -11.41
CA ILE A 24 -2.32 4.69 -12.45
C ILE A 24 -3.69 4.60 -13.12
N TYR A 25 -3.89 5.38 -14.18
CA TYR A 25 -5.06 5.28 -15.03
C TYR A 25 -4.99 4.02 -15.91
N ASP A 26 -6.14 3.39 -16.15
CA ASP A 26 -6.26 2.25 -17.06
C ASP A 26 -5.30 1.09 -16.72
N TYR A 27 -5.25 0.69 -15.44
CA TYR A 27 -4.45 -0.46 -15.00
C TYR A 27 -4.88 -1.74 -15.73
N ASP A 28 -3.99 -2.29 -16.55
CA ASP A 28 -4.29 -3.37 -17.50
C ASP A 28 -4.05 -4.78 -16.93
N TYR A 29 -3.63 -4.88 -15.66
CA TYR A 29 -3.26 -6.12 -14.99
C TYR A 29 -2.21 -6.95 -15.75
N SER A 30 -1.31 -6.29 -16.50
CA SER A 30 -0.20 -6.94 -17.20
C SER A 30 1.05 -7.14 -16.33
N ASP A 31 1.07 -6.56 -15.14
CA ASP A 31 2.17 -6.69 -14.19
C ASP A 31 2.41 -8.16 -13.82
N TYR A 32 3.68 -8.50 -13.64
CA TYR A 32 4.10 -9.83 -13.21
C TYR A 32 5.34 -9.72 -12.33
N LEU A 33 5.12 -9.83 -11.03
CA LEU A 33 6.17 -9.78 -10.02
C LEU A 33 5.94 -10.92 -9.03
N PRO A 34 6.63 -12.07 -9.20
CA PRO A 34 6.44 -13.22 -8.32
C PRO A 34 6.94 -12.92 -6.90
N PRO A 35 6.43 -13.65 -5.89
CA PRO A 35 6.85 -13.48 -4.50
C PRO A 35 8.37 -13.61 -4.34
N SER A 36 9.00 -12.63 -3.70
CA SER A 36 10.45 -12.56 -3.52
C SER A 36 10.83 -11.91 -2.19
N GLN A 37 11.87 -12.43 -1.55
CA GLN A 37 12.55 -11.75 -0.44
C GLN A 37 13.65 -10.81 -0.94
N ASP A 38 14.10 -10.94 -2.19
CA ASP A 38 15.05 -10.00 -2.78
C ASP A 38 14.32 -8.72 -3.24
N PRO A 39 14.93 -7.53 -3.10
CA PRO A 39 14.36 -6.30 -3.65
C PRO A 39 14.14 -6.38 -5.16
N PRO A 40 13.12 -5.68 -5.69
CA PRO A 40 12.78 -5.75 -7.11
C PRO A 40 13.85 -5.09 -7.99
N GLY A 41 13.83 -5.41 -9.29
CA GLY A 41 14.79 -4.86 -10.26
C GLY A 41 16.19 -5.47 -10.21
N GLY A 42 16.47 -6.35 -9.25
CA GLY A 42 17.79 -6.90 -8.99
C GLY A 42 18.72 -5.95 -8.25
N LEU A 43 18.15 -4.98 -7.53
CA LEU A 43 18.83 -4.04 -6.65
C LEU A 43 19.24 -4.74 -5.34
N SER A 44 20.34 -4.31 -4.75
CA SER A 44 20.72 -4.73 -3.40
C SER A 44 19.87 -4.00 -2.34
N PRO A 45 19.75 -4.55 -1.12
CA PRO A 45 19.03 -3.87 -0.04
C PRO A 45 19.52 -2.45 0.25
N GLU A 46 20.82 -2.17 0.10
CA GLU A 46 21.38 -0.84 0.34
C GLU A 46 20.95 0.17 -0.74
N GLU A 47 20.64 -0.30 -1.95
CA GLU A 47 20.26 0.53 -3.10
C GLU A 47 18.78 0.92 -3.10
N VAL A 48 17.92 0.26 -2.32
CA VAL A 48 16.46 0.50 -2.37
C VAL A 48 15.97 1.37 -1.23
N PRO A 49 14.92 2.19 -1.43
CA PRO A 49 14.29 2.90 -0.33
C PRO A 49 13.73 1.94 0.72
N MET A 50 13.75 2.35 1.98
CA MET A 50 12.95 1.69 3.02
C MET A 50 11.55 2.32 3.04
N PHE A 51 10.60 1.67 2.39
CA PHE A 51 9.22 2.15 2.35
C PHE A 51 8.47 1.85 3.65
N ILE A 52 7.78 2.86 4.16
CA ILE A 52 6.79 2.73 5.23
C ILE A 52 5.44 3.14 4.66
N THR A 53 4.39 2.40 4.98
CA THR A 53 3.04 2.82 4.67
C THR A 53 2.12 2.56 5.87
N ILE A 54 1.22 3.50 6.12
CA ILE A 54 0.24 3.41 7.20
C ILE A 54 -1.13 3.31 6.55
N GLY A 55 -1.91 2.30 6.94
CA GLY A 55 -3.29 2.12 6.49
C GLY A 55 -4.24 2.30 7.67
N PHE A 56 -5.05 3.35 7.63
CA PHE A 56 -6.12 3.57 8.60
C PHE A 56 -7.40 2.89 8.13
N ASP A 57 -7.89 1.91 8.87
CA ASP A 57 -9.10 1.16 8.60
C ASP A 57 -10.31 1.85 9.26
N ASP A 58 -11.51 1.46 8.81
CA ASP A 58 -12.84 1.94 9.18
C ASP A 58 -13.14 3.40 8.89
N ASN A 59 -12.41 4.27 9.59
CA ASN A 59 -12.52 5.71 9.49
C ASN A 59 -13.86 6.27 9.96
N SER A 60 -14.26 5.82 11.17
CA SER A 60 -15.51 6.17 11.84
C SER A 60 -15.52 7.51 12.58
N ARG A 61 -14.35 8.17 12.77
CA ARG A 61 -14.20 9.40 13.57
C ARG A 61 -13.55 10.55 12.80
N SER A 62 -14.34 11.60 12.53
CA SER A 62 -13.85 12.76 11.77
C SER A 62 -12.87 13.59 12.58
N GLY A 63 -13.11 13.73 13.88
CA GLY A 63 -12.41 14.68 14.74
C GLY A 63 -12.73 16.15 14.45
N ILE A 64 -13.71 16.42 13.57
CA ILE A 64 -14.20 17.77 13.29
C ILE A 64 -15.31 18.09 14.30
N ASP A 65 -15.04 19.05 15.18
CA ASP A 65 -16.05 19.47 16.15
C ASP A 65 -17.15 20.30 15.49
N THR A 66 -18.41 19.88 15.65
CA THR A 66 -19.54 20.83 15.58
C THR A 66 -19.68 21.51 16.92
N VAL A 67 -19.80 22.85 16.92
CA VAL A 67 -19.82 23.71 18.12
C VAL A 67 -20.61 23.08 19.29
N GLY A 68 -19.90 22.69 20.36
CA GLY A 68 -20.49 22.27 21.65
C GLY A 68 -20.47 20.78 21.98
N SER A 69 -19.86 19.93 21.16
CA SER A 69 -19.76 18.48 21.41
C SER A 69 -18.46 18.03 22.10
N ARG A 70 -17.42 18.85 22.10
CA ARG A 70 -16.12 18.52 22.69
C ARG A 70 -15.99 18.99 24.15
N PRO A 71 -15.52 18.14 25.08
CA PRO A 71 -15.06 18.58 26.38
C PRO A 71 -13.94 19.63 26.21
N THR A 72 -14.04 20.78 26.88
CA THR A 72 -13.07 21.90 26.74
C THR A 72 -11.65 21.57 27.24
N GLU A 73 -11.39 20.34 27.64
CA GLU A 73 -10.13 19.86 28.21
C GLU A 73 -9.14 19.36 27.15
N TYR A 74 -9.57 19.13 25.90
CA TYR A 74 -8.71 18.69 24.82
C TYR A 74 -8.47 19.82 23.80
N ASP A 75 -7.22 20.31 23.70
CA ASP A 75 -6.80 21.44 22.81
C ASP A 75 -5.96 20.98 21.60
N TYR A 76 -6.13 19.73 21.17
CA TYR A 76 -5.39 19.13 20.05
C TYR A 76 -6.34 18.45 19.04
N PRO A 77 -6.00 18.23 17.77
CA PRO A 77 -6.89 17.49 16.87
C PRO A 77 -6.93 15.99 17.23
N GLU A 78 -8.00 15.29 16.85
CA GLU A 78 -8.20 13.85 17.10
C GLU A 78 -8.72 13.15 15.84
N GLY A 79 -8.78 11.82 15.86
CA GLY A 79 -9.30 11.01 14.76
C GLY A 79 -8.59 11.30 13.43
N MET A 80 -9.36 11.31 12.34
CA MET A 80 -8.84 11.65 11.02
C MET A 80 -8.32 13.09 10.91
N LEU A 81 -8.89 14.05 11.64
CA LEU A 81 -8.42 15.43 11.64
C LEU A 81 -7.00 15.56 12.21
N TRP A 82 -6.65 14.74 13.22
CA TRP A 82 -5.27 14.64 13.69
C TRP A 82 -4.36 14.13 12.59
N ALA A 83 -4.70 12.97 12.00
CA ALA A 83 -3.89 12.36 10.95
C ALA A 83 -3.64 13.35 9.79
N LEU A 84 -4.71 13.96 9.27
CA LEU A 84 -4.63 14.98 8.22
C LEU A 84 -3.69 16.13 8.58
N LYS A 85 -3.87 16.72 9.78
CA LYS A 85 -3.05 17.86 10.22
C LYS A 85 -1.60 17.46 10.46
N TYR A 86 -1.36 16.27 11.00
CA TYR A 86 -0.01 15.81 11.32
C TYR A 86 0.78 15.48 10.05
N PHE A 87 0.24 14.66 9.14
CA PHE A 87 0.95 14.26 7.91
C PHE A 87 1.23 15.45 6.97
N ARG A 88 0.38 16.49 6.97
CA ARG A 88 0.66 17.77 6.27
C ARG A 88 1.95 18.44 6.70
N THR A 89 2.42 18.19 7.92
CA THR A 89 3.67 18.78 8.44
C THR A 89 4.92 18.01 8.05
N LEU A 90 4.75 16.79 7.51
CA LEU A 90 5.86 15.88 7.25
C LEU A 90 6.25 15.87 5.77
N THR A 91 7.54 15.73 5.54
CA THR A 91 8.15 15.57 4.21
C THR A 91 9.14 14.43 4.31
N ASN A 92 9.17 13.59 3.28
CA ASN A 92 10.17 12.54 3.16
C ASN A 92 11.58 13.16 3.10
N PRO A 93 12.60 12.50 3.68
CA PRO A 93 13.99 12.92 3.53
C PRO A 93 14.37 13.19 2.08
N GLU A 94 15.22 14.19 1.88
CA GLU A 94 15.76 14.53 0.55
C GLU A 94 16.66 13.41 -0.01
N GLY A 95 17.09 12.45 0.81
CA GLY A 95 17.90 11.32 0.38
C GLY A 95 19.10 11.74 -0.46
N GLU A 96 19.12 11.25 -1.68
CA GLU A 96 20.12 11.56 -2.71
C GLU A 96 19.57 12.51 -3.79
N GLY A 97 18.36 13.04 -3.60
CA GLY A 97 17.67 13.95 -4.51
C GLY A 97 16.99 13.24 -5.68
N ASN A 98 16.77 11.93 -5.60
CA ASN A 98 16.13 11.16 -6.66
C ASN A 98 14.60 11.19 -6.52
N ALA A 99 13.93 12.01 -7.34
CA ALA A 99 12.47 12.14 -7.31
C ALA A 99 11.74 10.82 -7.60
N ALA A 100 12.34 9.89 -8.35
CA ALA A 100 11.75 8.59 -8.65
C ALA A 100 11.79 7.62 -7.46
N THR A 101 12.54 7.94 -6.40
CA THR A 101 12.46 7.28 -5.08
C THR A 101 11.67 8.09 -4.05
N TYR A 102 10.87 9.07 -4.50
CA TYR A 102 10.03 9.92 -3.64
C TYR A 102 10.80 10.84 -2.68
N ASP A 103 12.05 11.16 -3.00
CA ASP A 103 12.88 12.09 -2.23
C ASP A 103 12.23 13.47 -2.13
N GLY A 104 12.18 14.03 -0.92
CA GLY A 104 11.61 15.36 -0.67
C GLY A 104 10.09 15.47 -0.92
N THR A 105 9.39 14.35 -1.17
CA THR A 105 7.94 14.37 -1.38
C THR A 105 7.16 14.52 -0.06
N PRO A 106 5.95 15.08 -0.06
CA PRO A 106 5.10 15.07 1.13
C PRO A 106 4.81 13.64 1.61
N VAL A 107 4.80 13.43 2.92
CA VAL A 107 4.41 12.12 3.47
C VAL A 107 2.92 11.89 3.22
N ARG A 108 2.58 10.74 2.61
CA ARG A 108 1.19 10.33 2.34
C ARG A 108 0.99 8.89 2.75
N VAL A 109 -0.26 8.58 3.11
CA VAL A 109 -0.69 7.30 3.73
C VAL A 109 -2.06 6.92 3.17
N ALA A 110 -2.60 5.76 3.55
CA ALA A 110 -3.89 5.26 3.07
C ALA A 110 -4.98 5.26 4.14
N PHE A 111 -6.23 5.43 3.70
CA PHE A 111 -7.45 5.33 4.50
C PHE A 111 -8.41 4.35 3.82
N TYR A 112 -8.55 3.15 4.38
CA TYR A 112 -9.49 2.12 3.92
C TYR A 112 -10.83 2.34 4.61
N ASN A 113 -11.82 2.79 3.85
CA ASN A 113 -13.05 3.35 4.38
C ASN A 113 -14.19 2.34 4.43
N THR A 114 -14.85 2.24 5.59
CA THR A 114 -16.10 1.50 5.77
C THR A 114 -17.28 2.45 5.54
N SER A 115 -18.00 2.32 4.43
CA SER A 115 -19.06 3.29 4.09
C SER A 115 -20.29 3.27 5.00
N TYR A 116 -20.47 2.28 5.87
CA TYR A 116 -21.49 2.30 6.92
C TYR A 116 -21.40 3.54 7.83
N TYR A 117 -20.19 4.10 8.02
CA TYR A 117 -19.97 5.34 8.77
C TYR A 117 -20.27 6.61 7.96
N ALA A 118 -20.22 6.52 6.63
CA ALA A 118 -20.58 7.61 5.73
C ALA A 118 -22.09 7.62 5.40
N SER A 119 -22.78 6.50 5.57
CA SER A 119 -24.20 6.33 5.23
C SER A 119 -25.16 6.61 6.38
N GLY A 120 -24.67 6.80 7.60
CA GLY A 120 -25.53 6.99 8.77
C GLY A 120 -24.76 7.32 10.05
N TYR A 121 -25.50 7.58 11.12
CA TYR A 121 -24.98 7.93 12.45
C TYR A 121 -24.42 6.70 13.19
N ASN A 122 -23.31 6.18 12.70
CA ASN A 122 -22.71 4.93 13.17
C ASN A 122 -21.31 5.10 13.78
N GLY A 123 -20.85 6.33 13.97
CA GLY A 123 -19.60 6.67 14.64
C GLY A 123 -19.57 8.17 14.93
N ASP A 124 -19.54 8.98 13.89
CA ASP A 124 -19.63 10.44 13.93
C ASP A 124 -20.78 10.92 13.02
N ASN A 125 -20.93 12.24 12.85
CA ASN A 125 -21.84 12.80 11.87
C ASN A 125 -21.40 12.36 10.44
N PRO A 126 -22.27 11.69 9.67
CA PRO A 126 -21.90 11.13 8.36
C PRO A 126 -21.53 12.22 7.33
N ALA A 127 -22.03 13.45 7.46
CA ALA A 127 -21.60 14.56 6.61
C ALA A 127 -20.15 14.99 6.92
N LEU A 128 -19.73 14.94 8.18
CA LEU A 128 -18.35 15.25 8.57
C LEU A 128 -17.39 14.13 8.17
N ILE A 129 -17.81 12.87 8.28
CA ILE A 129 -17.04 11.72 7.79
C ILE A 129 -16.80 11.84 6.28
N ARG A 130 -17.87 12.05 5.50
CA ARG A 130 -17.74 12.22 4.05
C ARG A 130 -16.82 13.39 3.67
N ARG A 131 -16.91 14.49 4.42
CA ARG A 131 -16.07 15.68 4.23
C ARG A 131 -14.60 15.40 4.54
N ILE A 132 -14.27 14.82 5.68
CA ILE A 132 -12.86 14.57 6.03
C ILE A 132 -12.23 13.53 5.09
N TRP A 133 -12.98 12.54 4.61
CA TRP A 133 -12.50 11.62 3.57
C TRP A 133 -12.15 12.36 2.28
N ASN A 134 -12.97 13.34 1.87
CA ASN A 134 -12.64 14.22 0.74
C ASN A 134 -11.40 15.07 1.04
N GLU A 135 -11.30 15.69 2.22
CA GLU A 135 -10.14 16.52 2.58
C GLU A 135 -8.83 15.71 2.63
N LEU A 136 -8.87 14.45 3.07
CA LEU A 136 -7.74 13.51 3.03
C LEU A 136 -7.35 13.20 1.58
N TYR A 137 -8.33 12.89 0.72
CA TYR A 137 -8.12 12.66 -0.71
C TYR A 137 -7.50 13.89 -1.41
N GLU A 138 -8.07 15.09 -1.20
CA GLU A 138 -7.57 16.34 -1.79
C GLU A 138 -6.18 16.73 -1.26
N ASP A 139 -5.82 16.29 -0.05
CA ASP A 139 -4.44 16.45 0.45
C ASP A 139 -3.44 15.52 -0.25
N GLY A 140 -3.93 14.46 -0.90
CA GLY A 140 -3.13 13.48 -1.62
C GLY A 140 -2.94 12.17 -0.88
N HIS A 141 -3.71 11.89 0.17
CA HIS A 141 -3.75 10.55 0.77
C HIS A 141 -4.47 9.57 -0.16
N GLU A 142 -4.12 8.29 -0.05
CA GLU A 142 -4.85 7.25 -0.77
C GLU A 142 -6.16 6.94 -0.04
N ILE A 143 -7.26 6.85 -0.79
CA ILE A 143 -8.55 6.39 -0.29
C ILE A 143 -8.85 5.01 -0.86
N GLY A 144 -8.97 4.03 0.02
CA GLY A 144 -9.28 2.64 -0.30
C GLY A 144 -10.63 2.20 0.21
N ASN A 145 -11.05 1.02 -0.22
CA ASN A 145 -12.32 0.40 0.13
C ASN A 145 -12.13 -0.60 1.28
N HIS A 146 -13.00 -0.52 2.29
CA HIS A 146 -13.06 -1.44 3.43
C HIS A 146 -14.46 -2.04 3.62
N THR A 147 -15.17 -2.28 2.53
CA THR A 147 -16.56 -2.78 2.46
C THR A 147 -17.62 -1.79 2.97
N HIS A 148 -18.89 -2.12 2.74
CA HIS A 148 -19.98 -1.32 3.28
C HIS A 148 -20.21 -1.65 4.74
N THR A 149 -20.50 -2.91 5.07
CA THR A 149 -21.07 -3.30 6.35
C THR A 149 -20.06 -3.56 7.46
N HIS A 150 -18.78 -3.71 7.13
CA HIS A 150 -17.73 -4.18 8.06
C HIS A 150 -18.13 -5.48 8.77
N SER A 151 -18.73 -6.42 8.05
CA SER A 151 -19.22 -7.68 8.62
C SER A 151 -18.13 -8.76 8.63
N GLU A 152 -17.94 -9.40 9.79
CA GLU A 152 -17.10 -10.59 9.93
C GLU A 152 -17.59 -11.79 9.09
N ASN A 153 -18.89 -11.82 8.76
CA ASN A 153 -19.47 -12.90 7.97
C ASN A 153 -19.03 -12.89 6.50
N LEU A 154 -18.38 -11.81 6.04
CA LEU A 154 -17.90 -11.70 4.66
C LEU A 154 -16.82 -12.72 4.34
N GLN A 155 -16.14 -13.30 5.34
CA GLN A 155 -15.20 -14.39 5.10
C GLN A 155 -15.82 -15.56 4.31
N SER A 156 -17.09 -15.84 4.55
CA SER A 156 -17.86 -16.88 3.86
C SER A 156 -18.71 -16.36 2.69
N ALA A 157 -18.54 -15.08 2.32
CA ALA A 157 -19.32 -14.47 1.24
C ALA A 157 -18.95 -15.03 -0.13
N ASP A 158 -19.96 -15.15 -0.99
CA ASP A 158 -19.74 -15.43 -2.41
C ASP A 158 -19.33 -14.15 -3.19
N ALA A 159 -19.00 -14.32 -4.47
CA ALA A 159 -18.57 -13.21 -5.32
C ALA A 159 -19.65 -12.12 -5.51
N ALA A 160 -20.94 -12.47 -5.43
CA ALA A 160 -22.02 -11.49 -5.58
C ALA A 160 -22.14 -10.62 -4.32
N GLN A 161 -22.01 -11.23 -3.14
CA GLN A 161 -21.99 -10.52 -1.86
C GLN A 161 -20.76 -9.62 -1.75
N TRP A 162 -19.57 -10.11 -2.11
CA TRP A 162 -18.36 -9.27 -2.14
C TRP A 162 -18.51 -8.07 -3.08
N ARG A 163 -19.06 -8.30 -4.28
CA ARG A 163 -19.36 -7.24 -5.23
C ARG A 163 -20.31 -6.20 -4.65
N GLU A 164 -21.39 -6.62 -4.02
CA GLU A 164 -22.38 -5.72 -3.40
C GLU A 164 -21.72 -4.84 -2.33
N GLU A 165 -20.89 -5.43 -1.46
CA GLU A 165 -20.16 -4.70 -0.41
C GLU A 165 -19.19 -3.67 -0.98
N VAL A 166 -18.39 -4.05 -1.99
CA VAL A 166 -17.42 -3.18 -2.63
C VAL A 166 -18.13 -2.04 -3.37
N GLN A 167 -19.13 -2.36 -4.18
CA GLN A 167 -19.87 -1.38 -4.98
C GLN A 167 -20.63 -0.39 -4.10
N THR A 168 -21.35 -0.86 -3.08
CA THR A 168 -22.06 0.01 -2.15
C THR A 168 -21.10 0.97 -1.44
N CYS A 169 -19.91 0.49 -1.09
CA CYS A 169 -18.90 1.35 -0.48
C CYS A 169 -18.34 2.39 -1.43
N ASN A 170 -18.03 2.00 -2.67
CA ASN A 170 -17.58 2.92 -3.70
C ASN A 170 -18.65 3.97 -4.03
N GLU A 171 -19.93 3.60 -4.07
CA GLU A 171 -21.04 4.53 -4.29
C GLU A 171 -21.07 5.67 -3.27
N TRP A 172 -20.89 5.37 -1.98
CA TRP A 172 -20.83 6.41 -0.94
C TRP A 172 -19.59 7.30 -1.05
N MET A 173 -18.45 6.75 -1.44
CA MET A 173 -17.23 7.54 -1.65
C MET A 173 -17.33 8.44 -2.90
N THR A 174 -18.06 8.01 -3.93
CA THR A 174 -18.09 8.67 -5.25
C THR A 174 -19.25 9.64 -5.45
N LYS A 175 -20.36 9.49 -4.71
CA LYS A 175 -21.46 10.48 -4.72
C LYS A 175 -20.92 11.90 -4.50
N PRO A 176 -21.51 12.94 -5.12
CA PRO A 176 -20.98 14.30 -5.04
C PRO A 176 -20.82 14.79 -3.60
N LEU A 177 -19.76 15.52 -3.31
CA LEU A 177 -19.60 16.18 -2.00
C LEU A 177 -20.68 17.25 -1.83
N ALA A 178 -21.21 17.38 -0.61
CA ALA A 178 -22.12 18.46 -0.26
C ALA A 178 -21.41 19.83 -0.40
N PRO A 179 -22.01 20.84 -1.05
CA PRO A 179 -21.42 22.18 -1.13
C PRO A 179 -21.15 22.78 0.26
N ASP A 180 -20.07 23.55 0.40
CA ASP A 180 -19.71 24.22 1.67
C ASP A 180 -20.85 25.05 2.28
N SER A 181 -21.70 25.65 1.44
CA SER A 181 -22.88 26.39 1.89
C SER A 181 -23.90 25.54 2.66
N LEU A 182 -23.85 24.22 2.51
CA LEU A 182 -24.68 23.23 3.19
C LEU A 182 -23.91 22.46 4.30
N ALA A 183 -22.57 22.54 4.31
CA ALA A 183 -21.66 21.63 5.02
C ALA A 183 -21.71 21.65 6.56
N LEU A 184 -22.56 22.48 7.18
CA LEU A 184 -22.78 22.51 8.63
C LEU A 184 -24.26 22.27 9.01
N TRP A 185 -25.10 21.84 8.05
CA TRP A 185 -26.54 21.72 8.23
C TRP A 185 -27.01 20.28 8.01
N GLN A 186 -28.14 19.91 8.62
CA GLN A 186 -28.88 18.65 8.39
C GLN A 186 -29.08 18.31 6.90
N GLN A 187 -29.02 19.29 6.00
CA GLN A 187 -29.14 19.08 4.56
C GLN A 187 -27.90 18.40 3.94
N ALA A 188 -26.70 18.61 4.50
CA ALA A 188 -25.52 17.85 4.09
C ALA A 188 -25.59 16.38 4.50
N GLU A 189 -26.50 16.02 5.43
CA GLU A 189 -26.75 14.64 5.88
C GLU A 189 -27.65 13.84 4.91
N SER A 190 -28.10 14.45 3.81
CA SER A 190 -28.84 13.75 2.75
C SER A 190 -28.02 12.63 2.10
N ASP A 191 -28.68 11.54 1.72
CA ASP A 191 -28.10 10.39 0.99
C ASP A 191 -27.75 10.73 -0.48
N GLU A 192 -28.09 11.93 -0.94
CA GLU A 192 -27.69 12.46 -2.26
C GLU A 192 -26.19 12.77 -2.33
N PHE A 193 -25.54 12.98 -1.18
CA PHE A 193 -24.13 13.37 -1.10
C PHE A 193 -23.22 12.22 -0.68
N GLY A 194 -21.95 12.31 -1.05
CA GLY A 194 -20.87 11.39 -0.72
C GLY A 194 -19.59 12.15 -0.39
N SER A 195 -18.45 11.50 -0.62
CA SER A 195 -17.13 12.12 -0.49
C SER A 195 -16.61 12.75 -1.80
N GLY A 196 -17.31 12.58 -2.93
CA GLY A 196 -16.93 13.19 -4.21
C GLY A 196 -15.60 12.69 -4.78
N ILE A 197 -15.14 11.51 -4.37
CA ILE A 197 -13.88 10.92 -4.83
C ILE A 197 -14.10 10.26 -6.19
N PRO A 198 -13.24 10.48 -7.21
CA PRO A 198 -13.36 9.80 -8.50
C PRO A 198 -13.26 8.27 -8.35
N GLN A 199 -14.10 7.53 -9.07
CA GLN A 199 -14.17 6.07 -8.99
C GLN A 199 -12.82 5.43 -9.36
N GLU A 200 -12.16 5.99 -10.37
CA GLU A 200 -10.86 5.55 -10.88
C GLU A 200 -9.70 5.76 -9.88
N HIS A 201 -9.92 6.50 -8.79
CA HIS A 201 -8.90 6.71 -7.74
C HIS A 201 -9.13 5.81 -6.51
N ILE A 202 -10.21 5.02 -6.48
CA ILE A 202 -10.45 4.02 -5.43
C ILE A 202 -9.90 2.70 -5.93
N ILE A 203 -8.63 2.43 -5.62
CA ILE A 203 -7.83 1.35 -6.22
C ILE A 203 -7.33 0.32 -5.20
N GLY A 204 -7.28 0.69 -3.93
CA GLY A 204 -6.80 -0.14 -2.84
C GLY A 204 -7.93 -0.76 -2.03
N PHE A 205 -7.68 -1.95 -1.49
CA PHE A 205 -8.65 -2.67 -0.66
C PHE A 205 -8.01 -3.38 0.53
N ARG A 206 -8.78 -3.48 1.61
CA ARG A 206 -8.50 -4.34 2.77
C ARG A 206 -9.82 -4.89 3.30
N THR A 207 -9.89 -6.15 3.73
CA THR A 207 -11.12 -6.67 4.36
C THR A 207 -11.24 -6.28 5.83
N PRO A 208 -12.48 -6.10 6.33
CA PRO A 208 -12.78 -6.09 7.76
C PRO A 208 -12.16 -7.29 8.48
N PHE A 209 -11.58 -7.05 9.66
CA PHE A 209 -10.96 -8.08 10.52
C PHE A 209 -9.83 -8.88 9.88
N LEU A 210 -9.32 -8.44 8.72
CA LEU A 210 -8.45 -9.23 7.86
C LEU A 210 -9.06 -10.59 7.48
N ALA A 211 -10.40 -10.68 7.47
CA ALA A 211 -11.14 -11.89 7.18
C ALA A 211 -11.47 -11.95 5.68
N TYR A 212 -10.93 -12.94 4.98
CA TYR A 212 -11.06 -13.09 3.53
C TYR A 212 -11.41 -14.53 3.14
N GLY A 213 -11.89 -14.71 1.91
CA GLY A 213 -12.26 -16.01 1.33
C GLY A 213 -11.88 -16.09 -0.15
N GLY A 214 -11.83 -17.30 -0.71
CA GLY A 214 -11.36 -17.56 -2.07
C GLY A 214 -11.97 -16.70 -3.19
N PRO A 215 -13.29 -16.40 -3.19
CA PRO A 215 -13.91 -15.57 -4.23
C PRO A 215 -13.52 -14.09 -4.22
N LEU A 216 -12.90 -13.59 -3.13
CA LEU A 216 -12.62 -12.17 -2.94
C LEU A 216 -11.72 -11.61 -4.04
N PHE A 217 -10.50 -12.10 -4.20
CA PHE A 217 -9.48 -11.47 -5.06
C PHE A 217 -9.88 -11.38 -6.54
N PRO A 218 -10.47 -12.43 -7.17
CA PRO A 218 -11.04 -12.29 -8.51
C PRO A 218 -12.13 -11.22 -8.58
N THR A 219 -12.99 -11.13 -7.55
CA THR A 219 -14.04 -10.12 -7.47
C THR A 219 -13.45 -8.72 -7.38
N LEU A 220 -12.43 -8.49 -6.53
CA LEU A 220 -11.76 -7.18 -6.42
C LEU A 220 -11.18 -6.73 -7.75
N LYS A 221 -10.53 -7.65 -8.48
CA LYS A 221 -10.04 -7.39 -9.84
C LYS A 221 -11.17 -7.04 -10.82
N GLU A 222 -12.28 -7.78 -10.79
CA GLU A 222 -13.45 -7.50 -11.63
C GLU A 222 -14.08 -6.13 -11.33
N GLU A 223 -13.99 -5.64 -10.09
CA GLU A 223 -14.44 -4.31 -9.66
C GLU A 223 -13.43 -3.19 -9.92
N GLY A 224 -12.30 -3.49 -10.57
CA GLY A 224 -11.31 -2.48 -10.98
C GLY A 224 -10.32 -2.05 -9.89
N LEU A 225 -10.26 -2.78 -8.77
CA LEU A 225 -9.23 -2.57 -7.76
C LEU A 225 -7.89 -3.13 -8.25
N ILE A 226 -6.78 -2.51 -7.84
CA ILE A 226 -5.43 -2.85 -8.30
C ILE A 226 -4.75 -3.80 -7.31
N TYR A 227 -5.00 -3.62 -6.01
CA TYR A 227 -4.32 -4.37 -4.98
C TYR A 227 -5.19 -4.66 -3.76
N ASP A 228 -4.81 -5.72 -3.06
CA ASP A 228 -5.25 -6.09 -1.72
C ASP A 228 -4.10 -5.93 -0.70
N CYS A 229 -4.43 -5.57 0.53
CA CYS A 229 -3.50 -5.56 1.66
C CYS A 229 -4.06 -6.21 2.94
N THR A 230 -4.80 -7.30 2.75
CA THR A 230 -5.49 -8.09 3.76
C THR A 230 -4.63 -9.25 4.29
N ILE A 231 -3.96 -9.98 3.40
CA ILE A 231 -3.27 -11.22 3.77
C ILE A 231 -2.10 -10.91 4.72
N GLU A 232 -2.17 -11.47 5.93
CA GLU A 232 -1.10 -11.37 6.91
C GLU A 232 0.08 -12.29 6.56
N GLU A 233 1.30 -11.75 6.63
CA GLU A 233 2.54 -12.49 6.34
C GLU A 233 3.63 -12.27 7.39
N GLY A 234 4.67 -13.12 7.34
CA GLY A 234 5.81 -13.05 8.27
C GLY A 234 5.69 -14.00 9.47
N ASN A 235 4.59 -14.73 9.60
CA ASN A 235 4.40 -15.71 10.68
C ASN A 235 5.28 -16.97 10.56
N TYR A 236 5.75 -17.31 9.35
CA TYR A 236 6.63 -18.47 9.14
C TYR A 236 7.87 -18.42 10.04
N TRP A 237 8.26 -19.53 10.66
CA TRP A 237 9.26 -19.56 11.74
C TRP A 237 10.66 -19.07 11.33
N GLU A 238 11.04 -19.16 10.04
CA GLU A 238 12.32 -18.63 9.53
C GLU A 238 12.28 -17.11 9.29
N HIS A 239 11.10 -16.49 9.31
CA HIS A 239 10.96 -15.05 9.11
C HIS A 239 11.25 -14.30 10.41
N ASP A 240 12.19 -13.34 10.39
CA ASP A 240 12.67 -12.64 11.60
C ASP A 240 12.66 -11.10 11.49
N GLY A 241 11.97 -10.59 10.47
CA GLY A 241 11.87 -9.18 10.11
C GLY A 241 12.86 -8.78 9.01
N ARG A 242 14.00 -9.46 8.87
CA ARG A 242 15.02 -9.10 7.87
C ARG A 242 14.76 -9.67 6.47
N ASN A 243 13.82 -10.60 6.37
CA ASN A 243 13.63 -11.47 5.21
C ASN A 243 12.16 -11.65 4.82
N PHE A 244 11.27 -10.69 5.08
CA PHE A 244 9.87 -10.85 4.62
C PHE A 244 9.75 -10.54 3.12
N ARG A 245 8.67 -10.97 2.49
CA ARG A 245 8.50 -10.78 1.05
C ARG A 245 8.21 -9.32 0.70
N TRP A 246 8.74 -8.88 -0.43
CA TRP A 246 8.25 -7.68 -1.10
C TRP A 246 6.85 -7.92 -1.67
N PRO A 247 6.04 -6.87 -1.92
CA PRO A 247 4.77 -7.01 -2.63
C PRO A 247 4.90 -7.80 -3.94
N TYR A 248 3.85 -8.51 -4.31
CA TYR A 248 3.87 -9.41 -5.45
C TYR A 248 2.50 -9.49 -6.12
N THR A 249 2.47 -10.00 -7.34
CA THR A 249 1.21 -10.25 -8.04
C THR A 249 0.72 -11.68 -7.79
N LEU A 250 -0.61 -11.86 -7.70
CA LEU A 250 -1.27 -13.13 -7.38
C LEU A 250 -1.31 -14.12 -8.57
N ASP A 251 -0.39 -14.05 -9.53
CA ASP A 251 -0.33 -14.92 -10.71
C ASP A 251 -0.33 -16.42 -10.39
N TYR A 252 0.14 -16.79 -9.19
CA TYR A 252 0.17 -18.16 -8.70
C TYR A 252 -0.49 -18.31 -7.31
N GLY A 253 -1.42 -17.44 -6.95
CA GLY A 253 -2.00 -17.38 -5.60
C GLY A 253 -1.10 -16.66 -4.61
N SER A 254 -1.31 -16.89 -3.32
CA SER A 254 -0.57 -16.21 -2.23
C SER A 254 0.20 -17.21 -1.36
N PRO A 255 1.55 -17.19 -1.38
CA PRO A 255 2.33 -17.98 -0.42
C PRO A 255 2.10 -17.53 1.03
N GLY A 256 1.78 -16.25 1.24
CA GLY A 256 1.42 -15.72 2.55
C GLY A 256 0.20 -16.42 3.14
N HIS A 257 -0.83 -16.63 2.32
CA HIS A 257 -2.00 -17.39 2.70
C HIS A 257 -1.66 -18.86 3.00
N GLU A 258 -0.88 -19.53 2.14
CA GLU A 258 -0.47 -20.93 2.33
C GLU A 258 0.34 -21.15 3.62
N GLU A 259 1.17 -20.18 3.99
CA GLU A 259 1.97 -20.20 5.22
C GLU A 259 1.17 -19.79 6.46
N GLY A 260 0.04 -19.11 6.27
CA GLY A 260 -0.83 -18.61 7.34
C GLY A 260 -1.85 -19.64 7.82
N TRP A 261 -2.59 -19.27 8.88
CA TRP A 261 -3.63 -20.14 9.45
C TRP A 261 -4.77 -20.41 8.45
N SER A 262 -5.16 -19.42 7.63
CA SER A 262 -6.25 -19.55 6.66
C SER A 262 -5.96 -20.56 5.54
N GLY A 263 -4.70 -20.69 5.13
CA GLY A 263 -4.27 -21.68 4.12
C GLY A 263 -3.75 -22.99 4.71
N ASN A 264 -3.82 -23.17 6.04
CA ASN A 264 -3.42 -24.42 6.68
C ASN A 264 -4.51 -25.50 6.47
N PRO A 265 -4.19 -26.68 5.90
CA PRO A 265 -5.16 -27.77 5.71
C PRO A 265 -5.80 -28.32 7.00
N ASP A 266 -5.21 -28.06 8.17
CA ASP A 266 -5.76 -28.43 9.48
C ASP A 266 -6.80 -27.40 10.00
N ASN A 267 -6.92 -26.23 9.36
CA ASN A 267 -7.94 -25.24 9.68
C ASN A 267 -9.32 -25.73 9.20
N PRO A 268 -10.34 -25.81 10.07
CA PRO A 268 -11.70 -26.23 9.67
C PRO A 268 -12.33 -25.32 8.61
N ASP A 269 -11.90 -24.06 8.53
CA ASP A 269 -12.38 -23.05 7.59
C ASP A 269 -11.38 -22.84 6.43
N PHE A 270 -10.54 -23.83 6.15
CA PHE A 270 -9.57 -23.82 5.04
C PHE A 270 -10.23 -23.49 3.71
N PHE A 271 -9.57 -22.63 2.94
CA PHE A 271 -9.88 -22.37 1.53
C PHE A 271 -8.58 -22.13 0.77
N GLU A 272 -8.65 -22.09 -0.56
CA GLU A 272 -7.52 -21.74 -1.42
C GLU A 272 -7.68 -20.32 -1.96
N VAL A 273 -6.58 -19.57 -2.07
CA VAL A 273 -6.52 -18.33 -2.84
C VAL A 273 -6.23 -18.66 -4.31
N PRO A 274 -7.16 -18.40 -5.24
CA PRO A 274 -6.94 -18.70 -6.64
C PRO A 274 -5.85 -17.80 -7.25
N ALA A 275 -5.30 -18.23 -8.39
CA ALA A 275 -4.47 -17.37 -9.21
C ALA A 275 -5.29 -16.19 -9.77
N VAL A 276 -4.80 -14.96 -9.54
CA VAL A 276 -5.37 -13.72 -10.06
C VAL A 276 -4.25 -12.91 -10.73
N PRO A 277 -3.89 -13.24 -11.99
CA PRO A 277 -2.76 -12.62 -12.70
C PRO A 277 -2.79 -11.09 -12.67
N GLY A 278 -1.66 -10.46 -12.36
CA GLY A 278 -1.49 -9.01 -12.32
C GLY A 278 -2.26 -8.26 -11.24
N PHE A 279 -2.99 -8.94 -10.34
CA PHE A 279 -3.58 -8.32 -9.15
C PHE A 279 -2.56 -8.36 -8.02
N TRP A 280 -2.32 -7.22 -7.38
CA TRP A 280 -1.26 -7.09 -6.39
C TRP A 280 -1.71 -7.52 -4.99
N GLN A 281 -0.82 -8.21 -4.28
CA GLN A 281 -0.86 -8.37 -2.84
C GLN A 281 0.24 -7.51 -2.24
N LEU A 282 -0.15 -6.58 -1.36
CA LEU A 282 0.78 -6.00 -0.40
C LEU A 282 0.65 -6.78 0.91
N PRO A 283 1.69 -7.50 1.34
CA PRO A 283 1.58 -8.33 2.54
C PRO A 283 1.45 -7.48 3.80
N ASN A 284 0.45 -7.80 4.62
CA ASN A 284 0.32 -7.22 5.95
C ASN A 284 1.29 -7.93 6.90
N HIS A 285 2.50 -7.41 7.01
CA HIS A 285 3.55 -8.06 7.78
C HIS A 285 3.33 -7.96 9.30
N VAL A 286 3.52 -9.06 10.02
CA VAL A 286 3.60 -9.04 11.48
C VAL A 286 4.75 -8.17 11.97
N ALA A 287 4.58 -7.58 13.15
CA ALA A 287 5.65 -6.91 13.87
C ALA A 287 6.57 -7.93 14.53
N MET A 288 7.82 -7.54 14.72
CA MET A 288 8.77 -8.30 15.54
C MET A 288 8.74 -7.76 16.97
N ILE A 289 8.74 -8.67 17.95
CA ILE A 289 8.83 -8.33 19.37
C ILE A 289 10.29 -8.50 19.79
N PRO A 290 10.95 -7.47 20.36
CA PRO A 290 12.31 -7.61 20.84
C PRO A 290 12.37 -8.56 22.03
N SER A 291 13.43 -9.36 22.11
CA SER A 291 13.76 -10.05 23.36
C SER A 291 14.01 -9.04 24.49
N ALA A 292 13.91 -9.46 25.75
CA ALA A 292 14.15 -8.57 26.88
C ALA A 292 15.55 -7.91 26.88
N GLU A 293 16.56 -8.51 26.22
CA GLU A 293 17.87 -7.89 26.05
C GLU A 293 17.86 -6.83 24.95
N GLU A 294 17.21 -7.10 23.81
CA GLU A 294 17.09 -6.16 22.70
C GLU A 294 16.21 -4.96 23.06
N ALA A 295 15.16 -5.20 23.86
CA ALA A 295 14.21 -4.19 24.30
C ALA A 295 14.89 -3.05 25.10
N LYS A 296 16.02 -3.33 25.75
CA LYS A 296 16.82 -2.32 26.49
C LYS A 296 17.31 -1.20 25.59
N LYS A 297 17.57 -1.48 24.30
CA LYS A 297 17.93 -0.44 23.32
C LYS A 297 16.83 0.62 23.17
N TYR A 298 15.58 0.22 23.41
CA TYR A 298 14.39 1.07 23.30
C TYR A 298 13.83 1.51 24.65
N GLY A 299 14.58 1.29 25.74
CA GLY A 299 14.21 1.77 27.08
C GLY A 299 13.36 0.81 27.92
N ILE A 300 13.12 -0.41 27.45
CA ILE A 300 12.34 -1.43 28.16
C ILE A 300 13.29 -2.47 28.77
N ASP A 301 13.21 -2.72 30.08
CA ASP A 301 14.11 -3.63 30.81
C ASP A 301 13.46 -4.96 31.26
N TYR A 302 12.27 -5.24 30.73
CA TYR A 302 11.48 -6.46 30.95
C TYR A 302 11.01 -7.10 29.63
N SER A 303 10.38 -8.27 29.69
CA SER A 303 9.90 -9.00 28.51
C SER A 303 8.53 -8.48 28.06
N ILE A 304 8.46 -7.88 26.88
CA ILE A 304 7.17 -7.49 26.28
C ILE A 304 6.34 -8.74 25.92
N SER A 305 6.99 -9.81 25.49
CA SER A 305 6.31 -11.09 25.18
C SER A 305 5.60 -11.69 26.40
N GLU A 306 6.15 -11.54 27.61
CA GLU A 306 5.49 -11.95 28.85
C GLU A 306 4.24 -11.09 29.14
N VAL A 307 4.31 -9.77 28.91
CA VAL A 307 3.13 -8.88 29.03
C VAL A 307 2.02 -9.30 28.07
N ILE A 308 2.37 -9.65 26.83
CA ILE A 308 1.39 -10.12 25.84
C ILE A 308 0.76 -11.44 26.30
N ALA A 309 1.57 -12.42 26.74
CA ALA A 309 1.08 -13.73 27.18
C ALA A 309 0.20 -13.66 28.44
N ASP A 310 0.44 -12.69 29.33
CA ASP A 310 -0.40 -12.44 30.50
C ASP A 310 -1.80 -11.93 30.12
N ASN A 311 -1.93 -11.20 29.00
CA ASN A 311 -3.19 -10.66 28.51
C ASN A 311 -3.89 -11.56 27.49
N ILE A 312 -3.13 -12.34 26.70
CA ILE A 312 -3.63 -13.21 25.63
C ILE A 312 -3.29 -14.67 25.93
N SER A 313 -4.27 -15.38 26.50
CA SER A 313 -4.08 -16.75 27.04
C SER A 313 -3.57 -17.83 26.06
N TRP A 314 -3.66 -17.60 24.74
CA TRP A 314 -3.18 -18.53 23.71
C TRP A 314 -1.81 -18.15 23.14
N VAL A 315 -1.24 -17.02 23.57
CA VAL A 315 0.08 -16.57 23.14
C VAL A 315 1.14 -17.10 24.10
N SER A 316 2.24 -17.59 23.54
CA SER A 316 3.37 -18.09 24.32
C SER A 316 4.19 -16.93 24.89
N PRO A 317 4.75 -17.03 26.12
CA PRO A 317 5.58 -15.99 26.72
C PRO A 317 6.91 -15.74 25.98
N ASP A 318 7.28 -16.62 25.05
CA ASP A 318 8.42 -16.47 24.13
C ASP A 318 7.99 -16.10 22.70
N THR A 319 6.78 -15.59 22.50
CA THR A 319 6.37 -15.09 21.17
C THR A 319 7.30 -13.98 20.70
N GLU A 320 7.68 -14.04 19.42
CA GLU A 320 8.55 -13.06 18.78
C GLU A 320 7.78 -12.20 17.77
N LYS A 321 6.47 -12.43 17.62
CA LYS A 321 5.64 -11.84 16.57
C LYS A 321 4.26 -11.45 17.07
N ILE A 322 3.72 -10.38 16.49
CA ILE A 322 2.35 -9.92 16.72
C ILE A 322 1.84 -9.16 15.50
N THR A 323 0.55 -9.24 15.18
CA THR A 323 -0.08 -8.43 14.13
C THR A 323 0.20 -6.94 14.34
N MET A 324 0.68 -6.24 13.31
CA MET A 324 1.15 -4.85 13.39
C MET A 324 0.01 -3.82 13.28
N PHE A 325 -1.01 -3.98 14.13
CA PHE A 325 -2.19 -3.12 14.18
C PHE A 325 -2.36 -2.55 15.57
N ASP A 326 -2.79 -1.28 15.66
CA ASP A 326 -3.10 -0.60 16.91
C ASP A 326 -4.09 -1.36 17.80
N TYR A 327 -5.13 -1.99 17.23
CA TYR A 327 -6.05 -2.88 17.96
C TYR A 327 -5.29 -4.04 18.63
N ASN A 328 -4.48 -4.77 17.87
CA ASN A 328 -3.75 -5.93 18.38
C ASN A 328 -2.75 -5.54 19.47
N LEU A 329 -2.07 -4.40 19.29
CA LEU A 329 -1.05 -3.92 20.22
C LEU A 329 -1.65 -3.32 21.49
N TRP A 330 -2.58 -2.36 21.38
CA TRP A 330 -3.14 -1.68 22.55
C TRP A 330 -4.38 -2.36 23.13
N ALA A 331 -5.37 -2.69 22.31
CA ALA A 331 -6.66 -3.15 22.81
C ALA A 331 -6.67 -4.65 23.15
N GLN A 332 -5.99 -5.48 22.34
CA GLN A 332 -5.94 -6.93 22.55
C GLN A 332 -4.80 -7.35 23.47
N ALA A 333 -3.58 -6.91 23.19
CA ALA A 333 -2.41 -7.25 23.99
C ALA A 333 -2.25 -6.39 25.24
N GLY A 334 -2.99 -5.29 25.36
CA GLY A 334 -2.93 -4.42 26.53
C GLY A 334 -1.58 -3.72 26.69
N LEU A 335 -0.82 -3.51 25.62
CA LEU A 335 0.48 -2.86 25.72
C LEU A 335 0.35 -1.38 26.10
N ASN A 336 1.37 -0.84 26.76
CA ASN A 336 1.49 0.60 27.00
C ASN A 336 2.17 1.31 25.81
N ASN A 337 2.16 2.65 25.83
CA ASN A 337 2.72 3.46 24.74
C ASN A 337 4.23 3.24 24.50
N GLU A 338 5.02 2.99 25.54
CA GLU A 338 6.47 2.78 25.44
C GLU A 338 6.77 1.40 24.81
N GLU A 339 6.00 0.38 25.17
CA GLU A 339 6.10 -0.98 24.61
C GLU A 339 5.76 -1.00 23.12
N VAL A 340 4.66 -0.34 22.73
CA VAL A 340 4.27 -0.23 21.32
C VAL A 340 5.33 0.53 20.53
N LEU A 341 5.83 1.65 21.04
CA LEU A 341 6.92 2.40 20.39
C LEU A 341 8.19 1.54 20.23
N ALA A 342 8.52 0.72 21.24
CA ALA A 342 9.67 -0.20 21.17
C ALA A 342 9.48 -1.28 20.10
N ILE A 343 8.30 -1.89 19.98
CA ILE A 343 7.97 -2.86 18.92
C ILE A 343 8.07 -2.21 17.54
N MET A 344 7.52 -1.00 17.36
CA MET A 344 7.57 -0.29 16.07
C MET A 344 9.02 -0.01 15.65
N LYS A 345 9.84 0.53 16.56
CA LYS A 345 11.26 0.82 16.29
C LYS A 345 12.07 -0.44 16.02
N PHE A 346 11.87 -1.50 16.81
CA PHE A 346 12.56 -2.76 16.61
C PHE A 346 12.20 -3.42 15.27
N THR A 347 10.92 -3.41 14.90
CA THR A 347 10.45 -3.94 13.62
C THR A 347 11.05 -3.16 12.45
N PHE A 348 11.06 -1.83 12.53
CA PHE A 348 11.71 -0.98 11.55
C PHE A 348 13.21 -1.26 11.43
N ASP A 349 13.93 -1.32 12.55
CA ASP A 349 15.37 -1.61 12.56
C ASP A 349 15.66 -2.98 11.93
N ARG A 350 14.81 -3.99 12.15
CA ARG A 350 14.91 -5.29 11.48
C ARG A 350 14.72 -5.20 9.96
N ARG A 351 13.87 -4.30 9.47
CA ARG A 351 13.74 -4.07 8.03
C ARG A 351 14.97 -3.39 7.45
N MET A 352 15.51 -2.42 8.16
CA MET A 352 16.72 -1.68 7.79
C MET A 352 17.97 -2.57 7.76
N GLU A 353 18.08 -3.52 8.70
CA GLU A 353 19.15 -4.53 8.76
C GLU A 353 18.99 -5.64 7.70
N GLY A 354 17.83 -5.71 7.04
CA GLY A 354 17.46 -6.79 6.15
C GLY A 354 17.25 -6.34 4.71
N ASN A 355 16.28 -6.97 4.07
CA ASN A 355 15.96 -6.78 2.65
C ASN A 355 15.11 -5.54 2.32
N ARG A 356 14.88 -4.66 3.31
CA ARG A 356 14.03 -3.44 3.19
C ARG A 356 12.64 -3.66 2.61
N ALA A 357 12.07 -4.88 2.72
CA ALA A 357 10.68 -5.09 2.33
C ALA A 357 9.76 -4.09 3.06
N PRO A 358 8.77 -3.50 2.36
CA PRO A 358 7.97 -2.41 2.90
C PRO A 358 7.37 -2.72 4.28
N LEU A 359 7.49 -1.76 5.19
CA LEU A 359 6.86 -1.81 6.50
C LEU A 359 5.44 -1.26 6.41
N MET A 360 4.45 -2.16 6.46
CA MET A 360 3.05 -1.78 6.58
C MET A 360 2.65 -1.69 8.05
N ILE A 361 1.96 -0.61 8.42
CA ILE A 361 1.43 -0.40 9.76
C ILE A 361 -0.08 -0.24 9.63
N GLY A 362 -0.82 -1.11 10.31
CA GLY A 362 -2.27 -0.99 10.42
C GLY A 362 -2.66 -0.06 11.57
N ALA A 363 -3.68 0.74 11.33
CA ALA A 363 -4.23 1.64 12.31
C ALA A 363 -5.75 1.73 12.10
N HIS A 364 -6.49 2.24 13.08
CA HIS A 364 -7.87 2.69 12.92
C HIS A 364 -7.93 4.10 13.49
N SER A 365 -8.46 5.05 12.73
CA SER A 365 -8.45 6.47 13.16
C SER A 365 -9.19 6.69 14.49
N GLU A 366 -10.11 5.79 14.85
CA GLU A 366 -10.80 5.79 16.13
C GLU A 366 -9.90 5.57 17.35
N TYR A 367 -8.79 4.82 17.25
CA TYR A 367 -7.81 4.68 18.35
C TYR A 367 -7.01 5.96 18.59
N PHE A 368 -7.19 6.99 17.77
CA PHE A 368 -6.61 8.32 17.94
C PHE A 368 -7.68 9.35 18.31
N HIS A 369 -8.79 8.89 18.89
CA HIS A 369 -9.90 9.68 19.40
C HIS A 369 -10.27 9.24 20.83
N HIS A 370 -10.65 10.18 21.69
CA HIS A 370 -10.90 9.93 23.12
C HIS A 370 -11.97 8.86 23.40
N ASP A 371 -12.95 8.68 22.51
CA ASP A 371 -13.93 7.60 22.58
C ASP A 371 -13.33 6.18 22.73
N LYS A 372 -12.07 5.97 22.31
CA LYS A 372 -11.36 4.69 22.46
C LYS A 372 -10.39 4.65 23.64
N ASP A 373 -10.33 5.68 24.49
CA ASP A 373 -9.45 5.70 25.67
C ASP A 373 -9.74 4.50 26.60
N GLY A 374 -11.03 4.17 26.79
CA GLY A 374 -11.45 3.03 27.60
C GLY A 374 -11.17 1.65 27.00
N SER A 375 -10.84 1.57 25.70
CA SER A 375 -10.51 0.31 25.02
C SER A 375 -9.01 -0.02 25.09
N CYS A 376 -8.17 0.91 25.55
CA CYS A 376 -6.73 0.75 25.63
C CYS A 376 -6.27 1.02 27.07
N GLU A 377 -6.52 0.08 27.98
CA GLU A 377 -6.36 0.29 29.44
C GLU A 377 -4.99 0.86 29.83
N ASN A 378 -3.90 0.29 29.29
CA ASN A 378 -2.52 0.72 29.56
C ASN A 378 -2.01 1.85 28.64
N ALA A 379 -2.86 2.34 27.74
CA ALA A 379 -2.60 3.44 26.81
C ALA A 379 -3.84 4.33 26.67
N SER A 380 -4.46 4.66 27.80
CA SER A 380 -5.80 5.27 27.87
C SER A 380 -5.83 6.77 27.58
N ASP A 381 -4.72 7.36 27.16
CA ASP A 381 -4.66 8.75 26.70
C ASP A 381 -4.47 8.79 25.18
N THR A 382 -5.47 9.33 24.49
CA THR A 382 -5.43 9.55 23.04
C THR A 382 -4.20 10.32 22.59
N ARG A 383 -3.76 11.36 23.33
CA ARG A 383 -2.56 12.10 22.94
C ARG A 383 -1.31 11.23 23.01
N GLY A 384 -1.19 10.39 24.04
CA GLY A 384 -0.13 9.41 24.19
C GLY A 384 -0.05 8.46 22.99
N ARG A 385 -1.19 7.90 22.56
CA ARG A 385 -1.25 7.01 21.37
C ARG A 385 -0.85 7.73 20.08
N GLN A 386 -1.33 8.95 19.87
CA GLN A 386 -0.89 9.80 18.76
C GLN A 386 0.63 10.02 18.79
N LYS A 387 1.16 10.33 19.98
CA LYS A 387 2.59 10.58 20.19
C LYS A 387 3.47 9.37 19.86
N VAL A 388 2.97 8.13 20.04
CA VAL A 388 3.71 6.93 19.62
C VAL A 388 3.97 6.93 18.12
N PHE A 389 2.96 7.22 17.29
CA PHE A 389 3.14 7.32 15.84
C PHE A 389 4.04 8.50 15.47
N GLU A 390 3.91 9.62 16.16
CA GLU A 390 4.74 10.80 15.91
C GLU A 390 6.23 10.52 16.22
N ASP A 391 6.51 9.91 17.38
CA ASP A 391 7.86 9.57 17.82
C ASP A 391 8.48 8.44 16.98
N PHE A 392 7.66 7.52 16.47
CA PHE A 392 8.10 6.51 15.52
C PHE A 392 8.47 7.13 14.16
N LEU A 393 7.62 8.01 13.62
CA LEU A 393 7.89 8.65 12.33
C LEU A 393 9.06 9.62 12.41
N GLU A 394 9.23 10.36 13.51
CA GLU A 394 10.43 11.16 13.77
C GLU A 394 11.69 10.27 13.77
N TYR A 395 11.63 9.09 14.40
CA TYR A 395 12.72 8.13 14.41
C TYR A 395 13.03 7.60 12.99
N ALA A 396 12.02 7.09 12.29
CA ALA A 396 12.21 6.48 10.97
C ALA A 396 12.65 7.51 9.92
N LEU A 397 12.01 8.69 9.85
CA LEU A 397 12.36 9.75 8.90
C LEU A 397 13.70 10.43 9.22
N SER A 398 14.36 10.10 10.33
CA SER A 398 15.75 10.53 10.57
C SER A 398 16.77 9.82 9.66
N HIS A 399 16.36 8.75 8.99
CA HIS A 399 17.17 7.98 8.04
C HIS A 399 16.96 8.47 6.59
N PRO A 400 18.02 8.86 5.87
CA PRO A 400 17.90 9.45 4.52
C PRO A 400 17.29 8.52 3.47
N GLU A 401 17.31 7.20 3.67
CA GLU A 401 16.75 6.18 2.77
C GLU A 401 15.25 5.89 2.98
N VAL A 402 14.62 6.45 4.03
CA VAL A 402 13.24 6.11 4.40
C VAL A 402 12.21 6.95 3.65
N ARG A 403 11.14 6.31 3.15
CA ARG A 403 10.04 6.99 2.48
C ARG A 403 8.71 6.52 3.04
N VAL A 404 7.92 7.42 3.62
CA VAL A 404 6.54 7.17 4.02
C VAL A 404 5.63 7.57 2.87
N VAL A 405 5.03 6.58 2.23
CA VAL A 405 4.31 6.73 0.96
C VAL A 405 3.00 5.94 0.95
N ARG A 406 2.16 6.22 -0.05
CA ARG A 406 0.93 5.46 -0.25
C ARG A 406 1.25 4.04 -0.72
N PRO A 407 0.41 3.05 -0.42
CA PRO A 407 0.50 1.71 -0.99
C PRO A 407 0.70 1.70 -2.51
N ILE A 408 -0.05 2.51 -3.26
CA ILE A 408 0.09 2.58 -4.72
C ILE A 408 1.45 3.12 -5.18
N ASP A 409 2.10 3.98 -4.40
CA ASP A 409 3.43 4.50 -4.71
C ASP A 409 4.49 3.40 -4.61
N ILE A 410 4.32 2.47 -3.64
CA ILE A 410 5.17 1.29 -3.54
C ILE A 410 5.04 0.44 -4.80
N ILE A 411 3.80 0.12 -5.22
CA ILE A 411 3.56 -0.61 -6.48
C ILE A 411 4.19 0.13 -7.66
N SER A 412 3.97 1.44 -7.76
CA SER A 412 4.49 2.26 -8.87
C SER A 412 6.02 2.19 -8.97
N TRP A 413 6.72 2.30 -7.84
CA TRP A 413 8.17 2.11 -7.81
C TRP A 413 8.56 0.66 -8.15
N MET A 414 7.84 -0.35 -7.66
CA MET A 414 8.14 -1.75 -7.96
C MET A 414 7.96 -2.11 -9.44
N ARG A 415 7.09 -1.42 -10.18
CA ARG A 415 6.93 -1.58 -11.63
C ARG A 415 8.13 -1.06 -12.41
N ASN A 416 8.84 -0.06 -11.88
CA ASN A 416 10.05 0.50 -12.46
C ASN A 416 11.09 0.82 -11.37
N PRO A 417 11.71 -0.21 -10.75
CA PRO A 417 12.58 -0.01 -9.60
C PRO A 417 13.81 0.81 -9.98
N VAL A 418 14.05 1.87 -9.22
CA VAL A 418 15.24 2.71 -9.34
C VAL A 418 16.00 2.74 -8.01
N PRO A 419 17.34 2.75 -8.04
CA PRO A 419 18.15 2.86 -6.83
C PRO A 419 18.02 4.26 -6.21
N LEU A 420 18.36 4.36 -4.92
CA LEU A 420 18.49 5.62 -4.18
C LEU A 420 19.49 6.56 -4.86
N GLU A 421 20.67 6.04 -5.23
CA GLU A 421 21.70 6.81 -5.93
C GLU A 421 21.52 6.74 -7.46
N GLY A 422 21.44 7.91 -8.11
CA GLY A 422 21.59 8.04 -9.56
C GLY A 422 20.61 9.00 -10.21
N ASP A 423 21.13 9.82 -11.14
CA ASP A 423 20.29 10.62 -12.03
C ASP A 423 19.62 9.69 -13.04
N PHE A 424 18.37 9.29 -12.79
CA PHE A 424 17.51 8.91 -13.91
C PHE A 424 17.13 10.21 -14.62
N GLU A 425 17.89 10.57 -15.66
CA GLU A 425 17.45 11.57 -16.63
C GLU A 425 16.06 11.15 -17.12
N THR A 426 15.06 11.96 -16.79
CA THR A 426 13.73 11.93 -17.41
C THR A 426 13.86 12.36 -18.88
N SER A 427 14.47 11.50 -19.70
CA SER A 427 14.39 11.55 -21.14
C SER A 427 13.41 10.50 -21.65
N VAL A 428 12.23 10.42 -21.04
CA VAL A 428 11.06 9.91 -21.75
C VAL A 428 10.63 11.03 -22.70
N SER A 429 11.23 11.06 -23.89
CA SER A 429 10.59 11.74 -25.01
C SER A 429 9.18 11.18 -25.13
N GLN A 430 8.18 12.06 -25.19
CA GLN A 430 6.83 11.73 -25.62
C GLN A 430 6.89 11.06 -27.02
N GLU A 431 7.14 9.76 -27.06
CA GLU A 431 6.73 8.93 -28.19
C GLU A 431 5.50 8.18 -27.71
N SER A 432 4.36 8.57 -28.27
CA SER A 432 3.06 7.97 -28.07
C SER A 432 3.13 6.45 -28.07
N PHE A 433 2.90 5.81 -26.92
CA PHE A 433 2.52 4.40 -26.88
C PHE A 433 1.15 4.28 -27.57
N ARG A 434 1.18 3.87 -28.83
CA ARG A 434 0.01 3.35 -29.52
C ARG A 434 -0.01 1.85 -29.31
N GLU A 435 -1.17 1.34 -28.91
CA GLU A 435 -1.50 -0.10 -28.87
C GLU A 435 -0.80 -0.85 -30.01
N SER A 436 0.08 -1.78 -29.67
CA SER A 436 0.69 -2.68 -30.65
C SER A 436 0.15 -4.09 -30.43
N GLY A 437 -0.34 -4.70 -31.51
CA GLY A 437 -0.99 -6.00 -31.51
C GLY A 437 -0.17 -7.12 -30.88
N SER A 438 -0.89 -8.16 -30.43
CA SER A 438 -0.41 -9.38 -29.77
C SER A 438 1.06 -9.73 -30.07
N ILE A 439 1.94 -9.51 -29.09
CA ILE A 439 3.31 -10.03 -29.10
C ILE A 439 3.25 -11.51 -28.73
N SER A 440 4.01 -12.35 -29.42
CA SER A 440 4.12 -13.79 -29.11
C SER A 440 5.57 -14.24 -29.25
N ALA A 441 5.96 -15.26 -28.48
CA ALA A 441 7.28 -15.85 -28.55
C ALA A 441 7.22 -17.38 -28.60
N GLU A 442 8.06 -17.98 -29.43
CA GLU A 442 8.24 -19.42 -29.56
C GLU A 442 9.71 -19.79 -29.34
N VAL A 443 9.96 -20.92 -28.65
CA VAL A 443 11.32 -21.44 -28.48
C VAL A 443 11.72 -22.22 -29.73
N VAL A 444 12.87 -21.88 -30.31
CA VAL A 444 13.46 -22.59 -31.45
C VAL A 444 14.88 -23.04 -31.12
N SER A 445 15.50 -23.86 -31.98
CA SER A 445 16.79 -24.50 -31.72
C SER A 445 17.95 -23.53 -31.44
N GLU A 446 17.82 -22.26 -31.84
CA GLU A 446 18.86 -21.22 -31.72
C GLU A 446 18.41 -20.01 -30.89
N GLY A 447 17.35 -20.14 -30.08
CA GLY A 447 16.87 -19.06 -29.19
C GLY A 447 15.36 -18.88 -29.21
N PHE A 448 14.92 -17.63 -29.13
CA PHE A 448 13.51 -17.25 -29.08
C PHE A 448 13.10 -16.54 -30.37
N HIS A 449 12.11 -17.08 -31.07
CA HIS A 449 11.47 -16.41 -32.20
C HIS A 449 10.34 -15.53 -31.66
N ILE A 450 10.48 -14.23 -31.80
CA ILE A 450 9.54 -13.23 -31.26
C ILE A 450 8.81 -12.55 -32.41
N ASN A 451 7.48 -12.63 -32.41
CA ASN A 451 6.62 -11.90 -33.33
C ASN A 451 6.08 -10.65 -32.63
N HIS A 452 6.38 -9.46 -33.17
CA HIS A 452 5.77 -8.21 -32.74
C HIS A 452 4.83 -7.72 -33.85
N GLY A 453 3.55 -7.61 -33.52
CA GLY A 453 2.48 -7.36 -34.50
C GLY A 453 2.35 -5.90 -34.89
N ALA A 454 3.36 -5.28 -35.51
CA ALA A 454 3.18 -3.96 -36.13
C ALA A 454 4.17 -3.63 -37.26
N SER A 455 3.66 -2.99 -38.32
CA SER A 455 4.42 -2.33 -39.37
C SER A 455 4.80 -0.90 -38.95
N LEU A 456 5.82 -0.76 -38.10
CA LEU A 456 6.30 0.53 -37.61
C LEU A 456 7.81 0.73 -37.91
N PRO A 457 8.31 1.98 -37.90
CA PRO A 457 9.74 2.25 -37.88
C PRO A 457 10.40 1.60 -36.66
N THR A 458 11.72 1.41 -36.72
CA THR A 458 12.53 0.68 -35.73
C THR A 458 12.01 0.85 -34.30
N THR A 459 11.49 -0.22 -33.71
CA THR A 459 10.95 -0.22 -32.35
C THR A 459 12.00 -0.83 -31.42
N ARG A 460 12.25 -0.16 -30.30
CA ARG A 460 13.14 -0.68 -29.26
C ARG A 460 12.35 -1.62 -28.36
N ILE A 461 12.82 -2.86 -28.24
CA ILE A 461 12.18 -3.90 -27.42
C ILE A 461 13.11 -4.29 -26.27
N ASN A 462 12.59 -4.24 -25.05
CA ASN A 462 13.24 -4.80 -23.86
C ASN A 462 12.85 -6.27 -23.73
N ILE A 463 13.84 -7.15 -23.62
CA ILE A 463 13.62 -8.59 -23.52
C ILE A 463 14.38 -9.09 -22.30
N SER A 464 13.71 -9.78 -21.39
CA SER A 464 14.31 -10.35 -20.20
C SER A 464 13.89 -11.82 -20.08
N LEU A 465 14.81 -12.68 -19.65
CA LEU A 465 14.50 -14.08 -19.37
C LEU A 465 14.68 -14.34 -17.87
N TYR A 466 13.71 -15.02 -17.26
CA TYR A 466 13.71 -15.37 -15.85
C TYR A 466 13.49 -16.86 -15.66
N THR A 467 13.94 -17.39 -14.52
CA THR A 467 13.42 -18.66 -14.00
C THR A 467 11.94 -18.49 -13.62
N VAL A 468 11.20 -19.59 -13.50
CA VAL A 468 9.82 -19.54 -12.99
C VAL A 468 9.73 -19.02 -11.54
N GLN A 469 10.84 -19.06 -10.80
CA GLN A 469 10.97 -18.49 -9.46
C GLN A 469 11.38 -17.01 -9.46
N GLY A 470 11.36 -16.33 -10.62
CA GLY A 470 11.57 -14.87 -10.70
C GLY A 470 13.03 -14.42 -10.76
N ARG A 471 14.02 -15.33 -10.79
CA ARG A 471 15.43 -14.94 -10.94
C ARG A 471 15.71 -14.54 -12.39
N ARG A 472 16.13 -13.30 -12.63
CA ARG A 472 16.58 -12.83 -13.95
C ARG A 472 17.85 -13.57 -14.39
N ILE A 473 17.79 -14.18 -15.58
CA ILE A 473 18.88 -14.92 -16.22
C ILE A 473 19.67 -13.99 -17.13
N THR A 474 18.97 -13.22 -17.96
CA THR A 474 19.57 -12.25 -18.88
C THR A 474 18.55 -11.17 -19.26
N GLN A 475 19.04 -10.06 -19.79
CA GLN A 475 18.25 -8.98 -20.34
C GLN A 475 18.99 -8.36 -21.53
N ASP A 476 18.23 -8.00 -22.57
CA ASP A 476 18.70 -7.30 -23.75
C ASP A 476 17.73 -6.19 -24.17
N VAL A 477 18.27 -5.25 -24.94
CA VAL A 477 17.51 -4.22 -25.63
C VAL A 477 17.79 -4.36 -27.12
N VAL A 478 16.75 -4.68 -27.89
CA VAL A 478 16.88 -4.96 -29.32
C VAL A 478 16.11 -3.93 -30.13
N ASP A 479 16.81 -3.25 -31.03
CA ASP A 479 16.18 -2.38 -32.03
C ASP A 479 15.71 -3.26 -33.20
N VAL A 480 14.39 -3.40 -33.36
CA VAL A 480 13.79 -4.30 -34.36
C VAL A 480 13.02 -3.53 -35.41
N GLN A 481 13.14 -3.97 -36.67
CA GLN A 481 12.22 -3.54 -37.72
C GLN A 481 10.94 -4.39 -37.66
N SER A 482 9.87 -3.92 -38.31
CA SER A 482 8.55 -4.56 -38.28
C SER A 482 8.57 -6.07 -38.50
N GLY A 483 7.71 -6.79 -37.77
CA GLY A 483 7.47 -8.23 -37.95
C GLY A 483 8.09 -9.10 -36.86
N SER A 484 8.89 -10.09 -37.24
CA SER A 484 9.45 -11.08 -36.32
C SER A 484 10.96 -11.01 -36.28
N PHE A 485 11.57 -11.26 -35.12
CA PHE A 485 13.02 -11.32 -34.98
C PHE A 485 13.44 -12.50 -34.11
N MET A 486 14.72 -12.83 -34.21
CA MET A 486 15.37 -13.87 -33.41
C MET A 486 16.15 -13.20 -32.27
N TRP A 487 15.85 -13.60 -31.04
CA TRP A 487 16.65 -13.26 -29.89
C TRP A 487 17.42 -14.49 -29.41
N ASN A 488 18.74 -14.43 -29.48
CA ASN A 488 19.64 -15.50 -29.05
C ASN A 488 20.51 -14.96 -27.92
N PRO A 489 20.08 -15.09 -26.66
CA PRO A 489 20.97 -14.79 -25.56
C PRO A 489 22.09 -15.83 -25.55
N ASP A 490 23.35 -15.39 -25.50
CA ASP A 490 24.53 -16.27 -25.45
C ASP A 490 24.65 -16.99 -24.10
N ILE A 491 23.67 -17.82 -23.80
CA ILE A 491 23.47 -18.54 -22.53
C ILE A 491 23.06 -19.98 -22.80
N SER A 492 23.56 -20.90 -21.99
CA SER A 492 23.10 -22.29 -21.98
C SER A 492 22.00 -22.46 -20.94
N LEU A 493 20.81 -22.86 -21.39
CA LEU A 493 19.65 -23.11 -20.53
C LEU A 493 19.44 -24.60 -20.35
N THR A 494 19.07 -25.02 -19.14
CA THR A 494 18.65 -26.40 -18.87
C THR A 494 17.23 -26.62 -19.39
N PRO A 495 16.84 -27.84 -19.82
CA PRO A 495 15.45 -28.13 -20.13
C PRO A 495 14.52 -27.79 -18.96
N GLY A 496 13.43 -27.08 -19.22
CA GLY A 496 12.55 -26.56 -18.18
C GLY A 496 11.68 -25.39 -18.60
N ALA A 497 10.82 -24.95 -17.68
CA ALA A 497 9.99 -23.76 -17.87
C ALA A 497 10.76 -22.49 -17.46
N TYR A 498 10.56 -21.43 -18.24
CA TYR A 498 11.12 -20.10 -18.02
C TYR A 498 10.06 -19.03 -18.33
N ILE A 499 10.33 -17.80 -17.90
CA ILE A 499 9.50 -16.63 -18.22
C ILE A 499 10.30 -15.70 -19.11
N LEU A 500 9.82 -15.48 -20.33
CA LEU A 500 10.34 -14.50 -21.27
C LEU A 500 9.48 -13.24 -21.19
N GLN A 501 10.02 -12.16 -20.66
CA GLN A 501 9.34 -10.87 -20.57
C GLN A 501 9.72 -10.00 -21.77
N ILE A 502 8.73 -9.52 -22.53
CA ILE A 502 8.92 -8.67 -23.70
C ILE A 502 8.17 -7.36 -23.46
N ASN A 503 8.89 -6.24 -23.38
CA ASN A 503 8.33 -4.93 -23.01
C ASN A 503 7.46 -4.97 -21.75
N GLY A 504 7.85 -5.76 -20.76
CA GLY A 504 7.09 -5.92 -19.51
C GLY A 504 6.10 -7.09 -19.53
N THR A 505 5.65 -7.56 -20.70
CA THR A 505 4.68 -8.65 -20.81
C THR A 505 5.33 -10.03 -20.65
N PRO A 506 4.96 -10.85 -19.66
CA PRO A 506 5.53 -12.18 -19.46
C PRO A 506 4.95 -13.21 -20.44
N HIS A 507 5.81 -14.08 -20.95
CA HIS A 507 5.46 -15.23 -21.76
C HIS A 507 6.12 -16.47 -21.16
N ARG A 508 5.33 -17.46 -20.74
CA ARG A 508 5.87 -18.74 -20.30
C ARG A 508 6.41 -19.51 -21.50
N VAL A 509 7.67 -19.89 -21.44
CA VAL A 509 8.37 -20.63 -22.49
C VAL A 509 8.92 -21.93 -21.91
N ASN A 510 8.81 -23.03 -22.65
CA ASN A 510 9.34 -24.34 -22.24
C ASN A 510 10.50 -24.72 -23.16
N ILE A 511 11.67 -24.93 -22.57
CA ILE A 511 12.89 -25.35 -23.28
C ILE A 511 12.98 -26.87 -23.17
N GLN A 512 13.11 -27.53 -24.32
CA GLN A 512 13.20 -29.00 -24.43
C GLN A 512 14.61 -29.52 -24.29
#